data_AF-A0A4P6X3D8-F1
#
_entry.id   AF-A0A4P6X3D8-F1
#
_cell.length_a   1.000
_cell.length_b   1.000
_cell.length_c   1.000
_cell.angle_alpha   90.00
_cell.angle_beta   90.00
_cell.angle_gamma   90.00
#
_symmetry.space_group_name_H-M   'P 1'
#
loop_
_entity.id
_entity.type
_entity.pdbx_description
1 polymer ?
#
loop_
_entity_poly.entity_id
_entity_poly.type
_entity_poly.pdbx_seq_one_letter_code
_entity_poly.pdbx_strand_id
1 'polypeptide(L)'
;MDQEITSFNAARWNEQCVQLAAQASRSCGSAHDRYQRLFSELVDERLRAIPEVHHAAALEVAYRWDYLDPEGREKALQEFDTGGR
;
A
#
# COMPACT_ATOMS: atom_id res chain seq x y z
N MET A 1 19.80 25.01 1.03
CA MET A 1 18.74 25.33 0.06
C MET A 1 18.71 24.12 -0.85
N ASP A 2 18.00 23.07 -0.47
CA ASP A 2 18.09 21.76 -1.14
C ASP A 2 16.73 21.04 -1.07
N GLN A 3 15.65 21.77 -1.38
CA GLN A 3 14.29 21.23 -1.43
C GLN A 3 13.73 21.19 -2.86
N GLU A 4 14.58 21.36 -3.88
CA GLU A 4 14.17 21.56 -5.29
C GLU A 4 14.89 20.62 -6.28
N ILE A 5 15.06 19.34 -5.93
CA ILE A 5 15.35 18.32 -6.95
C ILE A 5 14.24 17.26 -6.89
N THR A 6 13.36 17.24 -7.89
CA THR A 6 12.35 16.18 -8.16
C THR A 6 11.32 15.93 -7.05
N SER A 7 10.23 16.70 -7.02
CA SER A 7 9.22 16.70 -5.95
C SER A 7 8.36 15.42 -5.88
N PHE A 8 8.79 14.42 -5.12
CA PHE A 8 7.85 13.47 -4.51
C PHE A 8 6.94 14.25 -3.55
N ASN A 9 5.71 14.52 -3.99
CA ASN A 9 4.75 15.22 -3.17
C ASN A 9 4.10 14.22 -2.20
N ALA A 10 4.65 14.14 -1.00
CA ALA A 10 4.16 13.25 0.06
C ALA A 10 2.67 13.49 0.37
N ALA A 11 2.17 14.73 0.28
CA ALA A 11 0.74 15.02 0.46
C ALA A 11 -0.10 14.39 -0.65
N ARG A 12 0.31 14.54 -1.93
CA ARG A 12 -0.36 13.91 -3.07
C ARG A 12 -0.29 12.39 -3.02
N TRP A 13 0.82 11.83 -2.53
CA TRP A 13 0.95 10.39 -2.33
C TRP A 13 0.04 9.89 -1.20
N ASN A 14 -0.07 10.65 -0.12
CA ASN A 14 -1.00 10.36 0.97
C ASN A 14 -2.45 10.37 0.47
N GLU A 15 -2.86 11.37 -0.32
CA GLU A 15 -4.20 11.40 -0.94
C GLU A 15 -4.44 10.21 -1.86
N GLN A 16 -3.42 9.79 -2.62
CA GLN A 16 -3.51 8.56 -3.42
C GLN A 16 -3.69 7.33 -2.53
N CYS A 17 -2.93 7.19 -1.44
CA CYS A 17 -3.11 6.09 -0.49
C CYS A 17 -4.55 6.06 0.07
N VAL A 18 -5.12 7.21 0.45
CA VAL A 18 -6.52 7.32 0.89
C VAL A 18 -7.49 6.79 -0.17
N GLN A 19 -7.29 7.17 -1.43
CA GLN A 19 -8.14 6.74 -2.55
C GLN A 19 -8.02 5.23 -2.79
N LEU A 20 -6.79 4.69 -2.78
CA LEU A 20 -6.53 3.26 -2.93
C LEU A 20 -7.14 2.45 -1.78
N ALA A 21 -7.03 2.93 -0.55
CA ALA A 21 -7.68 2.36 0.62
C ALA A 21 -9.22 2.38 0.48
N ALA A 22 -9.81 3.51 0.07
CA ALA A 22 -11.25 3.59 -0.17
C ALA A 22 -11.72 2.62 -1.28
N GLN A 23 -10.91 2.46 -2.34
CA GLN A 23 -11.19 1.51 -3.42
C GLN A 23 -11.08 0.05 -2.95
N ALA A 24 -10.04 -0.28 -2.20
CA ALA A 24 -9.82 -1.61 -1.63
C ALA A 24 -10.93 -2.00 -0.65
N SER A 25 -11.34 -1.06 0.21
CA SER A 25 -12.38 -1.29 1.22
C SER A 25 -13.75 -1.52 0.58
N ARG A 26 -14.09 -0.78 -0.48
CA ARG A 26 -15.30 -1.03 -1.28
C ARG A 26 -15.30 -2.40 -1.95
N SER A 27 -14.14 -2.90 -2.39
CA SER A 27 -14.05 -4.16 -3.12
C SER A 27 -14.02 -5.40 -2.19
N CYS A 28 -13.53 -5.24 -0.95
CA CYS A 28 -13.29 -6.38 -0.05
C CYS A 28 -14.42 -6.71 0.94
N GLY A 29 -15.46 -5.86 1.05
CA GLY A 29 -16.74 -6.18 1.67
C GLY A 29 -16.76 -6.44 3.20
N SER A 30 -15.63 -6.76 3.83
CA SER A 30 -15.32 -6.81 5.28
C SER A 30 -14.03 -7.61 5.59
N ALA A 31 -13.41 -8.27 4.60
CA ALA A 31 -12.17 -9.01 4.82
C ALA A 31 -10.97 -8.05 4.91
N HIS A 32 -10.47 -7.81 6.12
CA HIS A 32 -9.36 -6.90 6.39
C HIS A 32 -8.07 -7.31 5.67
N ASP A 33 -7.77 -8.60 5.62
CA ASP A 33 -6.61 -9.16 4.90
C ASP A 33 -6.71 -9.01 3.39
N ARG A 34 -7.92 -9.16 2.84
CA ARG A 34 -8.16 -8.95 1.42
C ARG A 34 -8.00 -7.46 1.07
N TYR A 35 -8.49 -6.58 1.94
CA TYR A 35 -8.28 -5.13 1.84
C TYR A 35 -6.78 -4.80 1.83
N GLN A 36 -6.05 -5.32 2.80
CA GLN A 36 -4.62 -5.14 3.00
C GLN A 36 -3.80 -5.62 1.80
N ARG A 37 -4.14 -6.78 1.23
CA ARG A 37 -3.54 -7.30 0.00
C ARG A 37 -3.80 -6.38 -1.19
N LEU A 38 -5.06 -6.01 -1.42
CA LEU A 38 -5.47 -5.21 -2.56
C LEU A 38 -4.84 -3.80 -2.48
N PHE A 39 -4.80 -3.23 -1.29
CA PHE A 39 -4.11 -1.97 -1.01
C PHE A 39 -2.62 -2.06 -1.34
N SER A 40 -1.95 -3.12 -0.86
CA SER A 40 -0.52 -3.32 -1.09
C SER A 40 -0.19 -3.54 -2.58
N GLU A 41 -1.00 -4.29 -3.32
CA GLU A 41 -0.86 -4.44 -4.78
C GLU A 41 -1.01 -3.10 -5.51
N LEU A 42 -2.05 -2.33 -5.17
CA LEU A 42 -2.29 -1.01 -5.78
C LEU A 42 -1.15 -0.03 -5.47
N VAL A 43 -0.62 -0.07 -4.25
CA VAL A 43 0.54 0.71 -3.84
C VAL A 43 1.77 0.29 -4.65
N ASP A 44 2.03 -1.01 -4.82
CA ASP A 44 3.17 -1.54 -5.59
C ASP A 44 3.12 -1.12 -7.06
N GLU A 45 1.95 -1.23 -7.70
CA GLU A 45 1.75 -0.74 -9.08
C GLU A 45 2.03 0.76 -9.19
N ARG A 46 1.60 1.55 -8.21
CA ARG A 46 1.82 2.98 -8.18
C ARG A 46 3.26 3.34 -7.85
N LEU A 47 3.93 2.54 -7.01
CA LEU A 47 5.34 2.63 -6.70
C LEU A 47 6.18 2.41 -7.96
N ARG A 48 5.85 1.41 -8.79
CA ARG A 48 6.55 1.15 -10.08
C ARG A 48 6.49 2.34 -11.04
N ALA A 49 5.47 3.19 -10.94
CA ALA A 49 5.35 4.42 -11.73
C ALA A 49 6.16 5.59 -11.14
N ILE A 50 6.65 5.46 -9.91
CA ILE A 50 7.51 6.41 -9.22
C ILE A 50 8.97 5.97 -9.42
N PRO A 51 9.91 6.89 -9.67
CA PRO A 51 11.32 6.53 -9.76
C PRO A 51 11.86 6.07 -8.39
N GLU A 52 12.79 5.11 -8.42
CA GLU A 52 13.32 4.42 -7.22
C GLU A 52 13.88 5.38 -6.16
N VAL A 53 14.40 6.54 -6.57
CA VAL A 53 14.87 7.62 -5.68
C VAL A 53 13.80 8.11 -4.70
N HIS A 54 12.51 7.94 -5.05
CA HIS A 54 11.37 8.31 -4.22
C HIS A 54 10.62 7.11 -3.64
N HIS A 55 11.04 5.87 -3.95
CA HIS A 55 10.43 4.65 -3.37
C HIS A 55 10.57 4.63 -1.86
N ALA A 56 11.73 4.99 -1.32
CA ALA A 56 11.93 5.01 0.12
C ALA A 56 10.89 5.92 0.82
N ALA A 57 10.73 7.15 0.32
CA ALA A 57 9.75 8.10 0.87
C ALA A 57 8.30 7.64 0.64
N ALA A 58 8.01 6.99 -0.49
CA ALA A 58 6.68 6.46 -0.80
C ALA A 58 6.31 5.28 0.11
N LEU A 59 7.26 4.38 0.37
CA LEU A 59 7.10 3.25 1.28
C LEU A 59 6.89 3.73 2.72
N GLU A 60 7.65 4.72 3.19
CA GLU A 60 7.45 5.29 4.55
C GLU A 60 6.03 5.80 4.80
N VAL A 61 5.40 6.39 3.78
CA VAL A 61 3.99 6.79 3.87
C VAL A 61 3.08 5.58 3.78
N ALA A 62 3.33 4.65 2.87
CA ALA A 62 2.52 3.45 2.69
C ALA A 62 2.48 2.58 3.97
N TYR A 63 3.60 2.44 4.68
CA TYR A 63 3.65 1.74 5.98
C TYR A 63 2.72 2.35 7.04
N ARG A 64 2.40 3.65 6.96
CA ARG A 64 1.43 4.27 7.89
C ARG A 64 -0.03 3.90 7.58
N TRP A 65 -0.29 3.37 6.39
CA TRP A 65 -1.62 3.03 5.88
C TRP A 65 -1.91 1.51 5.90
N ASP A 66 -1.08 0.71 6.57
CA ASP A 66 -1.12 -0.77 6.56
C ASP A 66 -0.63 -1.40 5.26
N TYR A 67 0.40 -0.82 4.64
CA TYR A 67 1.15 -1.55 3.61
C TYR A 67 1.82 -2.80 4.20
N LEU A 68 1.55 -3.95 3.59
CA LEU A 68 2.19 -5.21 3.96
C LEU A 68 3.39 -5.48 3.06
N ASP A 69 4.50 -5.79 3.71
CA ASP A 69 5.61 -6.47 3.08
C ASP A 69 5.16 -7.77 2.41
N PRO A 70 5.84 -8.22 1.36
CA PRO A 70 5.56 -9.50 0.70
C PRO A 70 5.45 -10.67 1.69
N GLU A 71 6.28 -10.72 2.75
CA GLU A 71 6.16 -11.73 3.81
C GLU A 71 4.85 -11.63 4.61
N GLY A 72 4.39 -10.42 4.90
CA GLY A 72 3.10 -10.20 5.57
C GLY A 72 1.93 -10.61 4.67
N ARG A 73 2.04 -10.36 3.36
CA ARG A 73 1.04 -10.77 2.37
C ARG A 73 0.88 -12.29 2.28
N GLU A 74 1.98 -13.04 2.44
CA GLU A 74 1.96 -14.51 2.47
C GLU A 74 1.31 -15.05 3.76
N LYS A 75 1.54 -14.40 4.91
CA LYS A 75 0.84 -14.78 6.16
C LYS A 75 -0.66 -14.54 6.09
N ALA A 76 -1.08 -13.39 5.57
CA ALA A 76 -2.48 -13.07 5.32
C ALA A 76 -3.15 -14.01 4.29
N LEU A 77 -2.40 -14.69 3.43
CA LEU A 77 -2.91 -15.78 2.59
C LEU A 77 -3.12 -17.07 3.41
N GLN A 78 -2.13 -17.41 4.24
CA GLN A 78 -2.08 -18.67 4.98
C GLN A 78 -3.11 -18.75 6.12
N GLU A 79 -3.42 -17.62 6.76
CA GLU A 79 -4.43 -17.56 7.83
C GLU A 79 -5.86 -17.82 7.32
N PHE A 80 -6.16 -17.51 6.06
CA PHE A 80 -7.48 -17.78 5.45
C PHE A 80 -7.67 -19.26 5.10
N ASP A 81 -6.60 -19.93 4.69
CA ASP A 81 -6.65 -21.35 4.30
C ASP A 81 -6.79 -22.27 5.53
N THR A 82 -6.33 -21.82 6.71
CA THR A 82 -6.30 -22.65 7.93
C THR A 82 -7.56 -22.49 8.81
N GLY A 83 -8.45 -21.55 8.48
CA GLY A 83 -9.65 -21.21 9.28
C GLY A 83 -10.88 -22.11 9.09
N GLY A 84 -10.75 -23.28 8.46
CA GLY A 84 -11.82 -24.26 8.34
C GLY A 84 -11.91 -25.16 9.58
N ARG A 85 -12.70 -24.76 10.58
CA ARG A 85 -13.20 -25.68 11.61
C ARG A 85 -14.72 -25.60 11.70
#